data_AF-A0A1W1BKW9-F1
#
_entry.id   AF-A0A1W1BKW9-F1
#
_cell.length_a   1.000
_cell.length_b   1.000
_cell.length_c   1.000
_cell.angle_alpha   90.00
_cell.angle_beta   90.00
_cell.angle_gamma   90.00
#
_symmetry.space_group_name_H-M   'P 1'
#
loop_
_entity.id
_entity.type
_entity.pdbx_description
1 polymer ?
#
loop_
_entity_poly.entity_id
_entity_poly.type
_entity_poly.pdbx_seq_one_letter_code
_entity_poly.pdbx_strand_id
1 'polypeptide(L)'
;MKKEIFLCAINNILSGTCKEDCKFCTQSVRYHADIERYNYKSIETIVTEAKKAKSHGALGYCLVTAGKGLTDKSVDFVARASRAIKKEVDNLNLIACNGTATIEQLKFLKEHGIDSYNHNLETSKAYYETICTTHSWDERYQTCLNVKTAGLQLCSGGIWGMGESDEDRESLLDSIVSLQPESTPLNFYITNPALPIKERNITKDEALILIKKARNLLGEDRLLMVAGGREQIFGGYEKEMFDAGVNSIVIGDYLTTAGDNPLKDRTMLDEIGYKVATSCNG
;
A
#
# COMPACT_ATOMS: atom_id res chain seq x y z
N MET A 1 23.44 -1.66 16.61
CA MET A 1 22.04 -1.48 17.07
C MET A 1 21.14 -2.32 16.17
N LYS A 2 20.11 -3.00 16.68
CA LYS A 2 19.16 -3.76 15.84
C LYS A 2 18.48 -2.75 14.87
N LYS A 3 18.33 -3.10 13.59
CA LYS A 3 17.61 -2.27 12.60
C LYS A 3 16.11 -2.24 12.96
N GLU A 4 15.49 -1.07 12.83
CA GLU A 4 14.07 -0.89 13.11
C GLU A 4 13.23 -1.12 11.86
N ILE A 5 12.09 -1.78 12.02
CA ILE A 5 11.12 -2.09 10.97
C ILE A 5 9.83 -1.36 11.28
N PHE A 6 9.38 -0.55 10.32
CA PHE A 6 8.13 0.16 10.39
C PHE A 6 6.95 -0.77 10.07
N LEU A 7 5.91 -0.72 10.88
CA LEU A 7 4.72 -1.55 10.67
C LEU A 7 3.55 -0.69 10.21
N CYS A 8 2.91 -1.11 9.12
CA CYS A 8 1.68 -0.53 8.58
C CYS A 8 0.54 -1.53 8.73
N ALA A 9 -0.67 -1.04 8.96
CA ALA A 9 -1.88 -1.85 8.88
C ALA A 9 -2.86 -1.25 7.86
N ILE A 10 -3.69 -2.10 7.27
CA ILE A 10 -4.67 -1.71 6.27
C ILE A 10 -6.08 -1.84 6.83
N ASN A 11 -6.92 -0.83 6.59
CA ASN A 11 -8.35 -0.93 6.79
C ASN A 11 -9.07 -0.68 5.47
N ASN A 12 -9.70 -1.73 4.94
CA ASN A 12 -10.63 -1.61 3.83
C ASN A 12 -11.94 -1.03 4.35
N ILE A 13 -12.10 0.30 4.24
CA ILE A 13 -13.24 1.01 4.82
C ILE A 13 -14.47 1.01 3.90
N LEU A 14 -14.30 0.66 2.62
CA LEU A 14 -15.37 0.47 1.64
C LEU A 14 -14.91 -0.56 0.61
N SER A 15 -15.59 -1.71 0.54
CA SER A 15 -15.10 -2.89 -0.16
C SER A 15 -15.97 -3.28 -1.37
N GLY A 16 -15.31 -3.62 -2.48
CA GLY A 16 -15.92 -4.38 -3.57
C GLY A 16 -16.98 -3.65 -4.40
N THR A 17 -16.89 -2.32 -4.52
CA THR A 17 -17.81 -1.48 -5.33
C THR A 17 -17.14 -0.84 -6.55
N CYS A 18 -15.86 -1.16 -6.80
CA CYS A 18 -15.05 -0.51 -7.81
C CYS A 18 -15.46 -0.92 -9.23
N LYS A 19 -15.68 0.06 -10.12
CA LYS A 19 -16.07 -0.15 -11.53
C LYS A 19 -14.88 -0.25 -12.48
N GLU A 20 -13.68 0.03 -12.00
CA GLU A 20 -12.44 0.00 -12.79
C GLU A 20 -12.08 -1.44 -13.18
N ASP A 21 -11.22 -1.59 -14.18
CA ASP A 21 -10.86 -2.89 -14.75
C ASP A 21 -9.43 -3.33 -14.51
N CYS A 22 -8.80 -2.83 -13.44
CA CYS A 22 -7.48 -3.28 -13.00
C CYS A 22 -7.44 -4.81 -12.88
N LYS A 23 -6.75 -5.50 -13.80
CA LYS A 23 -6.76 -6.97 -13.93
C LYS A 23 -6.20 -7.72 -12.72
N PHE A 24 -5.55 -7.03 -11.80
CA PHE A 24 -5.05 -7.57 -10.54
C PHE A 24 -6.02 -7.44 -9.36
N CYS A 25 -7.11 -6.67 -9.51
CA CYS A 25 -7.88 -6.19 -8.36
C CYS A 25 -9.18 -7.00 -8.16
N THR A 26 -9.21 -7.79 -7.09
CA THR A 26 -10.40 -8.54 -6.63
C THR A 26 -11.59 -7.65 -6.27
N GLN A 27 -11.36 -6.37 -5.97
CA GLN A 27 -12.43 -5.43 -5.64
C GLN A 27 -13.19 -4.90 -6.86
N SER A 28 -12.67 -5.11 -8.08
CA SER A 28 -13.39 -4.78 -9.30
C SER A 28 -14.67 -5.63 -9.41
N VAL A 29 -15.79 -4.98 -9.65
CA VAL A 29 -17.07 -5.66 -9.89
C VAL A 29 -17.08 -6.43 -11.21
N ARG A 30 -16.15 -6.14 -12.14
CA ARG A 30 -16.07 -6.77 -13.46
C ARG A 30 -15.59 -8.23 -13.39
N TYR A 31 -14.82 -8.58 -12.37
CA TYR A 31 -14.21 -9.90 -12.25
C TYR A 31 -14.97 -10.85 -11.33
N HIS A 32 -15.97 -10.36 -10.58
CA HIS A 32 -16.83 -11.20 -9.73
C HIS A 32 -16.04 -12.08 -8.73
N ALA A 33 -14.90 -11.58 -8.22
CA ALA A 33 -14.16 -12.28 -7.18
C ALA A 33 -15.04 -12.47 -5.93
N ASP A 34 -14.91 -13.64 -5.30
CA ASP A 34 -15.59 -13.97 -4.06
C ASP A 34 -14.87 -13.28 -2.89
N ILE A 35 -15.39 -12.13 -2.50
CA ILE A 35 -14.86 -11.26 -1.45
C ILE A 35 -16.04 -10.70 -0.65
N GLU A 36 -15.77 -10.30 0.59
CA GLU A 36 -16.76 -9.58 1.37
C GLU A 36 -16.98 -8.17 0.79
N ARG A 37 -18.23 -7.83 0.48
CA ARG A 37 -18.63 -6.56 -0.12
C ARG A 37 -19.51 -5.79 0.85
N TYR A 38 -19.13 -4.56 1.12
CA TYR A 38 -19.85 -3.68 2.04
C TYR A 38 -19.64 -2.22 1.66
N ASN A 39 -20.63 -1.40 2.00
CA ASN A 39 -20.48 0.04 1.96
C ASN A 39 -19.60 0.51 3.13
N TYR A 40 -19.43 1.81 3.31
CA TYR A 40 -18.63 2.37 4.39
C TYR A 40 -18.84 1.68 5.75
N LYS A 41 -17.75 1.20 6.36
CA LYS A 41 -17.72 0.78 7.77
C LYS A 41 -18.18 1.94 8.66
N SER A 42 -18.70 1.64 9.84
CA SER A 42 -18.98 2.67 10.83
C SER A 42 -17.67 3.31 11.33
N ILE A 43 -17.73 4.58 11.73
CA ILE A 43 -16.55 5.29 12.24
C ILE A 43 -16.04 4.64 13.53
N GLU A 44 -16.97 4.15 14.35
CA GLU A 44 -16.68 3.46 15.61
C GLU A 44 -15.88 2.16 15.36
N THR A 45 -16.26 1.39 14.34
CA THR A 45 -15.52 0.19 13.93
C THR A 45 -14.13 0.56 13.43
N ILE A 46 -14.01 1.60 12.60
CA ILE A 46 -12.71 2.06 12.08
C ILE A 46 -11.77 2.48 13.22
N VAL A 47 -12.26 3.25 14.20
CA VAL A 47 -11.47 3.66 15.37
C VAL A 47 -11.06 2.44 16.22
N THR A 48 -11.96 1.48 16.41
CA THR A 48 -11.67 0.24 17.14
C THR A 48 -10.56 -0.56 16.47
N GLU A 49 -10.64 -0.71 15.14
CA GLU A 49 -9.61 -1.40 14.35
C GLU A 49 -8.27 -0.62 14.36
N ALA A 50 -8.30 0.72 14.37
CA ALA A 50 -7.11 1.56 14.49
C ALA A 50 -6.41 1.37 15.85
N LYS A 51 -7.16 1.31 16.96
CA LYS A 51 -6.63 0.99 18.29
C LYS A 51 -5.98 -0.39 18.32
N LYS A 52 -6.61 -1.38 17.68
CA LYS A 52 -6.07 -2.74 17.57
C LYS A 52 -4.79 -2.79 16.74
N ALA A 53 -4.74 -2.07 15.62
CA ALA A 53 -3.52 -1.97 14.82
C ALA A 53 -2.38 -1.32 15.64
N LYS A 54 -2.68 -0.23 16.36
CA LYS A 54 -1.72 0.45 17.23
C LYS A 54 -1.20 -0.44 18.36
N SER A 55 -2.06 -1.24 19.00
CA SER A 55 -1.63 -2.18 20.05
C SER A 55 -0.72 -3.30 19.52
N HIS A 56 -0.82 -3.62 18.23
CA HIS A 56 0.11 -4.51 17.53
C HIS A 56 1.38 -3.80 17.04
N GLY A 57 1.57 -2.52 17.34
CA GLY A 57 2.78 -1.78 16.99
C GLY A 57 2.73 -1.10 15.62
N ALA A 58 1.57 -1.05 14.96
CA ALA A 58 1.43 -0.28 13.74
C ALA A 58 1.69 1.21 14.00
N LEU A 59 2.50 1.80 13.12
CA LEU A 59 2.77 3.23 13.05
C LEU A 59 2.10 3.87 11.84
N GLY A 60 1.89 3.11 10.76
CA GLY A 60 1.05 3.51 9.61
C GLY A 60 -0.32 2.83 9.65
N TYR A 61 -1.36 3.55 9.25
CA TYR A 61 -2.72 3.04 9.17
C TYR A 61 -3.42 3.53 7.90
N CYS A 62 -3.70 2.60 6.99
CA CYS A 62 -4.27 2.90 5.69
C CYS A 62 -5.80 2.89 5.72
N LEU A 63 -6.43 3.94 5.23
CA LEU A 63 -7.87 4.06 5.02
C LEU A 63 -8.18 3.88 3.53
N VAL A 64 -8.64 2.68 3.15
CA VAL A 64 -8.75 2.28 1.75
C VAL A 64 -10.19 2.20 1.29
N THR A 65 -10.51 2.82 0.16
CA THR A 65 -11.83 2.73 -0.48
C THR A 65 -11.70 2.09 -1.85
N ALA A 66 -12.60 1.17 -2.19
CA ALA A 66 -12.75 0.68 -3.55
C ALA A 66 -13.33 1.79 -4.47
N GLY A 67 -12.62 2.12 -5.54
CA GLY A 67 -13.07 3.11 -6.53
C GLY A 67 -11.91 3.69 -7.34
N LYS A 68 -12.26 4.45 -8.39
CA LYS A 68 -11.28 5.15 -9.24
C LYS A 68 -10.53 6.24 -8.48
N GLY A 69 -11.27 7.04 -7.70
CA GLY A 69 -10.77 8.25 -7.07
C GLY A 69 -11.74 8.85 -6.09
N LEU A 70 -11.31 9.96 -5.49
CA LEU A 70 -12.06 10.69 -4.48
C LEU A 70 -13.30 11.39 -5.07
N THR A 71 -14.42 11.20 -4.40
CA THR A 71 -15.68 11.93 -4.58
C THR A 71 -15.93 12.80 -3.35
N ASP A 72 -16.80 13.81 -3.44
CA ASP A 72 -17.14 14.66 -2.28
C ASP A 72 -17.58 13.83 -1.07
N LYS A 73 -18.36 12.77 -1.31
CA LYS A 73 -18.81 11.84 -0.27
C LYS A 73 -17.65 11.08 0.36
N SER A 74 -16.71 10.56 -0.43
CA SER A 74 -15.59 9.79 0.11
C SER A 74 -14.58 10.69 0.82
N VAL A 75 -14.36 11.91 0.32
CA VAL A 75 -13.52 12.93 0.96
C VAL A 75 -14.05 13.29 2.34
N ASP A 76 -15.35 13.61 2.45
CA ASP A 76 -15.98 13.89 3.75
C ASP A 76 -15.87 12.68 4.69
N PHE A 77 -16.15 11.47 4.19
CA PHE A 77 -16.10 10.27 5.02
C PHE A 77 -14.69 10.00 5.56
N VAL A 78 -13.66 10.04 4.70
CA VAL A 78 -12.26 9.83 5.10
C VAL A 78 -11.82 10.92 6.09
N ALA A 79 -12.22 12.17 5.88
CA ALA A 79 -11.94 13.26 6.80
C ALA A 79 -12.59 13.05 8.18
N ARG A 80 -13.84 12.59 8.23
CA ARG A 80 -14.52 12.24 9.50
C ARG A 80 -13.84 11.07 10.21
N ALA A 81 -13.49 10.01 9.48
CA ALA A 81 -12.77 8.87 10.02
C ALA A 81 -11.41 9.28 10.58
N SER A 82 -10.65 10.07 9.83
CA SER A 82 -9.34 10.59 10.24
C SER A 82 -9.43 11.42 11.52
N ARG A 83 -10.36 12.38 11.60
CA ARG A 83 -10.61 13.15 12.82
C ARG A 83 -10.96 12.28 14.02
N ALA A 84 -11.78 11.24 13.82
CA ALA A 84 -12.17 10.35 14.92
C ALA A 84 -10.98 9.53 15.42
N ILE A 85 -10.15 9.00 14.51
CA ILE A 85 -8.93 8.26 14.90
C ILE A 85 -7.95 9.18 15.62
N LYS A 86 -7.65 10.37 15.09
CA LYS A 86 -6.71 11.32 15.70
C LYS A 86 -7.13 11.80 17.10
N LYS A 87 -8.42 11.69 17.46
CA LYS A 87 -8.91 11.99 18.82
C LYS A 87 -8.64 10.87 19.83
N GLU A 88 -8.47 9.64 19.37
CA GLU A 88 -8.43 8.45 20.23
C GLU A 88 -7.15 7.63 20.11
N VAL A 89 -6.33 7.87 19.09
CA VAL A 89 -5.12 7.12 18.79
C VAL A 89 -3.99 8.08 18.44
N ASP A 90 -3.10 8.30 19.39
CA ASP A 90 -1.94 9.17 19.22
C ASP A 90 -0.85 8.53 18.35
N ASN A 91 -0.07 9.37 17.68
CA ASN A 91 1.14 8.98 16.96
C ASN A 91 0.92 7.84 15.95
N LEU A 92 -0.17 7.91 15.20
CA LEU A 92 -0.48 7.03 14.08
C LEU A 92 -0.49 7.86 12.79
N ASN A 93 0.36 7.49 11.84
CA ASN A 93 0.39 8.08 10.50
C ASN A 93 -0.81 7.54 9.71
N LEU A 94 -1.75 8.41 9.41
CA LEU A 94 -2.95 8.07 8.65
C LEU A 94 -2.67 8.24 7.17
N ILE A 95 -2.85 7.15 6.43
CA ILE A 95 -2.54 7.04 5.02
C ILE A 95 -3.86 6.89 4.26
N ALA A 96 -4.21 7.89 3.45
CA ALA A 96 -5.38 7.81 2.59
C ALA A 96 -5.05 7.02 1.30
N CYS A 97 -5.79 5.95 1.00
CA CYS A 97 -5.60 5.13 -0.19
C CYS A 97 -6.90 5.10 -1.01
N ASN A 98 -7.24 6.23 -1.64
CA ASN A 98 -8.60 6.46 -2.15
C ASN A 98 -8.65 6.76 -3.66
N GLY A 99 -7.64 6.28 -4.41
CA GLY A 99 -7.57 6.45 -5.86
C GLY A 99 -7.09 7.84 -6.28
N THR A 100 -7.50 8.29 -7.45
CA THR A 100 -7.11 9.59 -8.01
C THR A 100 -7.69 10.76 -7.21
N ALA A 101 -6.96 11.87 -7.15
CA ALA A 101 -7.32 12.99 -6.29
C ALA A 101 -6.84 14.33 -6.86
N THR A 102 -7.68 15.34 -6.69
CA THR A 102 -7.34 16.75 -6.96
C THR A 102 -6.54 17.35 -5.80
N ILE A 103 -5.83 18.45 -6.06
CA ILE A 103 -5.03 19.15 -5.05
C ILE A 103 -5.93 19.65 -3.90
N GLU A 104 -7.13 20.13 -4.22
CA GLU A 104 -8.11 20.66 -3.26
C GLU A 104 -8.60 19.56 -2.31
N GLN A 105 -8.94 18.38 -2.84
CA GLN A 105 -9.34 17.23 -2.04
C GLN A 105 -8.21 16.77 -1.12
N LEU A 106 -6.97 16.75 -1.61
CA LEU A 106 -5.79 16.36 -0.84
C LEU A 106 -5.48 17.36 0.29
N LYS A 107 -5.53 18.67 0.01
CA LYS A 107 -5.39 19.71 1.03
C LYS A 107 -6.48 19.58 2.10
N PHE A 108 -7.72 19.34 1.70
CA PHE A 108 -8.82 19.11 2.62
C PHE A 108 -8.56 17.89 3.52
N LEU A 109 -8.12 16.75 2.95
CA LEU A 109 -7.78 15.57 3.75
C LEU A 109 -6.63 15.85 4.74
N LYS A 110 -5.61 16.58 4.31
CA LYS A 110 -4.48 17.01 5.15
C LYS A 110 -4.94 17.84 6.35
N GLU A 111 -5.77 18.85 6.11
CA GLU A 111 -6.34 19.71 7.17
C GLU A 111 -7.17 18.91 8.19
N HIS A 112 -7.68 17.74 7.78
CA HIS A 112 -8.48 16.86 8.62
C HIS A 112 -7.72 15.64 9.18
N GLY A 113 -6.38 15.68 9.14
CA GLY A 113 -5.52 14.75 9.89
C GLY A 113 -4.95 13.58 9.07
N ILE A 114 -5.11 13.57 7.75
CA ILE A 114 -4.35 12.65 6.90
C ILE A 114 -2.90 13.15 6.79
N ASP A 115 -1.94 12.25 7.02
CA ASP A 115 -0.51 12.58 6.99
C ASP A 115 0.12 12.23 5.64
N SER A 116 -0.31 11.09 5.07
CA SER A 116 0.22 10.55 3.81
C SER A 116 -0.89 10.16 2.85
N TYR A 117 -0.58 10.13 1.55
CA TYR A 117 -1.49 9.62 0.53
C TYR A 117 -0.81 8.54 -0.30
N ASN A 118 -1.47 7.39 -0.43
CA ASN A 118 -1.00 6.29 -1.24
C ASN A 118 -1.59 6.35 -2.65
N HIS A 119 -0.71 6.37 -3.65
CA HIS A 119 -1.10 6.20 -5.05
C HIS A 119 0.00 5.47 -5.82
N ASN A 120 -0.21 4.18 -6.10
CA ASN A 120 0.75 3.37 -6.85
C ASN A 120 0.71 3.68 -8.35
N LEU A 121 1.82 3.49 -9.05
CA LEU A 121 1.85 3.46 -10.51
C LEU A 121 1.43 2.09 -11.07
N GLU A 122 1.39 1.07 -10.21
CA GLU A 122 1.03 -0.34 -10.47
C GLU A 122 2.01 -1.08 -11.39
N THR A 123 2.30 -0.56 -12.57
CA THR A 123 3.24 -1.14 -13.54
C THR A 123 3.90 -0.05 -14.42
N SER A 124 4.75 -0.45 -15.37
CA SER A 124 5.37 0.46 -16.32
C SER A 124 4.31 1.20 -17.15
N LYS A 125 4.66 2.38 -17.66
CA LYS A 125 3.75 3.11 -18.56
C LYS A 125 3.42 2.31 -19.83
N ALA A 126 4.39 1.57 -20.37
CA ALA A 126 4.24 0.79 -21.59
C ALA A 126 3.33 -0.43 -21.41
N TYR A 127 3.36 -1.07 -20.25
CA TYR A 127 2.57 -2.26 -19.95
C TYR A 127 1.18 -1.94 -19.35
N TYR A 128 0.96 -0.69 -18.94
CA TYR A 128 -0.24 -0.30 -18.19
C TYR A 128 -1.56 -0.60 -18.88
N GLU A 129 -1.67 -0.39 -20.20
CA GLU A 129 -2.89 -0.67 -20.97
C GLU A 129 -3.26 -2.16 -20.99
N THR A 130 -2.27 -3.04 -20.78
CA THR A 130 -2.50 -4.47 -20.58
C THR A 130 -3.16 -4.74 -19.22
N ILE A 131 -2.97 -3.86 -18.22
CA ILE A 131 -3.46 -4.04 -16.85
C ILE A 131 -4.76 -3.30 -16.58
N CYS A 132 -4.95 -2.09 -17.11
CA CYS A 132 -6.14 -1.30 -16.89
C CYS A 132 -6.41 -0.34 -18.07
N THR A 133 -7.69 -0.18 -18.43
CA THR A 133 -8.12 0.66 -19.55
C THR A 133 -9.09 1.78 -19.14
N THR A 134 -9.67 1.71 -17.93
CA THR A 134 -10.68 2.70 -17.47
C THR A 134 -10.08 4.03 -16.97
N HIS A 135 -8.76 4.07 -16.76
CA HIS A 135 -7.98 5.26 -16.44
C HIS A 135 -6.55 5.11 -16.97
N SER A 136 -5.87 6.22 -17.23
CA SER A 136 -4.53 6.21 -17.81
C SER A 136 -3.44 6.15 -16.75
N TRP A 137 -2.26 5.68 -17.14
CA TRP A 137 -1.06 5.76 -16.29
C TRP A 137 -0.71 7.20 -15.93
N ASP A 138 -0.88 8.14 -16.86
CA ASP A 138 -0.58 9.56 -16.65
C ASP A 138 -1.50 10.20 -15.60
N GLU A 139 -2.77 9.79 -15.51
CA GLU A 139 -3.69 10.22 -14.44
C GLU A 139 -3.15 9.83 -13.04
N ARG A 140 -2.50 8.67 -12.95
CA ARG A 140 -1.92 8.17 -11.70
C ARG A 140 -0.66 8.93 -11.33
N TYR A 141 0.24 9.11 -12.29
CA TYR A 141 1.45 9.91 -12.09
C TYR A 141 1.10 11.34 -11.67
N GLN A 142 0.12 11.96 -12.32
CA GLN A 142 -0.37 13.29 -11.96
C GLN A 142 -0.93 13.34 -10.54
N THR A 143 -1.65 12.30 -10.09
CA THR A 143 -2.12 12.22 -8.70
C THR A 143 -0.93 12.22 -7.73
N CYS A 144 0.15 11.50 -8.00
CA CYS A 144 1.36 11.53 -7.16
C CYS A 144 1.98 12.94 -7.07
N LEU A 145 1.99 13.69 -8.18
CA LEU A 145 2.44 15.10 -8.17
C LEU A 145 1.50 16.00 -7.36
N ASN A 146 0.18 15.78 -7.44
CA ASN A 146 -0.82 16.51 -6.68
C ASN A 146 -0.64 16.29 -5.17
N VAL A 147 -0.30 15.07 -4.74
CA VAL A 147 -0.01 14.73 -3.33
C VAL A 147 1.12 15.59 -2.78
N LYS A 148 2.25 15.65 -3.51
CA LYS A 148 3.39 16.49 -3.13
C LYS A 148 3.02 17.97 -3.11
N THR A 149 2.25 18.42 -4.09
CA THR A 149 1.78 19.82 -4.17
C THR A 149 0.85 20.20 -3.02
N ALA A 150 0.03 19.28 -2.53
CA ALA A 150 -0.80 19.47 -1.34
C ALA A 150 0.02 19.41 -0.03
N GLY A 151 1.30 19.01 -0.11
CA GLY A 151 2.22 18.88 1.02
C GLY A 151 1.92 17.68 1.91
N LEU A 152 1.27 16.64 1.39
CA LEU A 152 1.17 15.34 2.05
C LEU A 152 2.43 14.52 1.74
N GLN A 153 2.76 13.56 2.62
CA GLN A 153 3.77 12.56 2.30
C GLN A 153 3.25 11.63 1.21
N LEU A 154 4.07 11.36 0.20
CA LEU A 154 3.75 10.46 -0.90
C LEU A 154 4.13 9.03 -0.54
N CYS A 155 3.15 8.14 -0.61
CA CYS A 155 3.36 6.70 -0.66
C CYS A 155 3.07 6.22 -2.09
N SER A 156 4.07 5.72 -2.82
CA SER A 156 3.89 5.32 -4.22
C SER A 156 4.82 4.17 -4.58
N GLY A 157 4.24 3.10 -5.12
CA GLY A 157 4.98 1.94 -5.60
C GLY A 157 4.25 1.21 -6.71
N GLY A 158 4.31 -0.12 -6.71
CA GLY A 158 3.71 -0.93 -7.77
C GLY A 158 3.50 -2.39 -7.39
N ILE A 159 3.14 -3.19 -8.39
CA ILE A 159 2.88 -4.62 -8.28
C ILE A 159 3.78 -5.35 -9.29
N TRP A 160 4.58 -6.29 -8.79
CA TRP A 160 5.44 -7.13 -9.60
C TRP A 160 4.85 -8.53 -9.77
N GLY A 161 5.08 -9.12 -10.93
CA GLY A 161 4.61 -10.46 -11.25
C GLY A 161 3.24 -10.51 -11.93
N MET A 162 2.83 -9.47 -12.65
CA MET A 162 1.57 -9.36 -13.39
C MET A 162 1.70 -9.76 -14.88
N GLY A 163 2.83 -10.33 -15.28
CA GLY A 163 3.15 -10.68 -16.67
C GLY A 163 4.05 -9.66 -17.38
N GLU A 164 4.45 -8.59 -16.69
CA GLU A 164 5.36 -7.57 -17.22
C GLU A 164 6.76 -8.14 -17.49
N SER A 165 7.51 -7.56 -18.44
CA SER A 165 8.90 -7.94 -18.74
C SER A 165 9.88 -7.36 -17.71
N ASP A 166 11.16 -7.76 -17.77
CA ASP A 166 12.17 -7.15 -16.91
C ASP A 166 12.36 -5.66 -17.22
N GLU A 167 12.32 -5.26 -18.49
CA GLU A 167 12.36 -3.84 -18.89
C GLU A 167 11.20 -3.04 -18.30
N ASP A 168 10.00 -3.62 -18.22
CA ASP A 168 8.85 -2.98 -17.57
C ASP A 168 9.08 -2.79 -16.07
N ARG A 169 9.68 -3.77 -15.39
CA ARG A 169 10.02 -3.68 -13.96
C ARG A 169 11.03 -2.57 -13.69
N GLU A 170 12.04 -2.45 -14.56
CA GLU A 170 13.02 -1.36 -14.48
C GLU A 170 12.36 0.00 -14.73
N SER A 171 11.55 0.11 -15.78
CA SER A 171 10.83 1.33 -16.12
C SER A 171 9.86 1.80 -15.02
N LEU A 172 9.15 0.86 -14.37
CA LEU A 172 8.33 1.15 -13.20
C LEU A 172 9.19 1.72 -12.07
N LEU A 173 10.32 1.08 -11.75
CA LEU A 173 11.17 1.51 -10.66
C LEU A 173 11.74 2.90 -10.89
N ASP A 174 12.23 3.20 -12.10
CA ASP A 174 12.71 4.53 -12.48
C ASP A 174 11.60 5.59 -12.34
N SER A 175 10.37 5.25 -12.75
CA SER A 175 9.21 6.13 -12.60
C SER A 175 8.90 6.42 -11.13
N ILE A 176 8.97 5.41 -10.25
CA ILE A 176 8.78 5.58 -8.81
C ILE A 176 9.88 6.48 -8.22
N VAL A 177 11.14 6.22 -8.56
CA VAL A 177 12.29 7.01 -8.08
C VAL A 177 12.16 8.48 -8.50
N SER A 178 11.68 8.76 -9.71
CA SER A 178 11.43 10.13 -10.19
C SER A 178 10.45 10.92 -9.31
N LEU A 179 9.51 10.23 -8.65
CA LEU A 179 8.54 10.85 -7.74
C LEU A 179 9.13 11.16 -6.36
N GLN A 180 10.27 10.55 -6.00
CA GLN A 180 10.92 10.67 -4.69
C GLN A 180 9.93 10.50 -3.51
N PRO A 181 9.21 9.37 -3.41
CA PRO A 181 8.22 9.16 -2.36
C PRO A 181 8.90 8.97 -1.00
N GLU A 182 8.23 9.37 0.08
CA GLU A 182 8.63 9.07 1.45
C GLU A 182 8.50 7.56 1.77
N SER A 183 7.53 6.89 1.15
CA SER A 183 7.33 5.45 1.26
C SER A 183 7.07 4.79 -0.09
N THR A 184 7.74 3.66 -0.34
CA THR A 184 7.61 2.86 -1.57
C THR A 184 7.11 1.46 -1.25
N PRO A 185 5.83 1.15 -1.48
CA PRO A 185 5.31 -0.21 -1.41
C PRO A 185 5.73 -1.07 -2.61
N LEU A 186 6.37 -2.19 -2.33
CA LEU A 186 6.57 -3.30 -3.25
C LEU A 186 5.49 -4.35 -2.96
N ASN A 187 4.60 -4.54 -3.92
CA ASN A 187 3.59 -5.59 -3.88
C ASN A 187 3.98 -6.67 -4.89
N PHE A 188 3.63 -7.91 -4.58
CA PHE A 188 3.81 -9.06 -5.46
C PHE A 188 2.45 -9.64 -5.77
N TYR A 189 2.19 -9.92 -7.05
CA TYR A 189 0.86 -10.29 -7.50
C TYR A 189 0.34 -11.54 -6.77
N ILE A 190 -0.84 -11.40 -6.18
CA ILE A 190 -1.57 -12.49 -5.53
C ILE A 190 -2.57 -13.01 -6.55
N THR A 191 -2.38 -14.26 -6.98
CA THR A 191 -3.29 -14.88 -7.95
C THR A 191 -4.67 -15.10 -7.33
N ASN A 192 -5.72 -14.94 -8.14
CA ASN A 192 -7.09 -15.27 -7.77
C ASN A 192 -7.82 -15.88 -8.98
N PRO A 193 -8.60 -16.96 -8.82
CA PRO A 193 -9.27 -17.63 -9.93
C PRO A 193 -10.16 -16.72 -10.78
N ALA A 194 -10.78 -15.71 -10.16
CA ALA A 194 -11.68 -14.77 -10.80
C ALA A 194 -10.95 -13.73 -11.68
N LEU A 195 -9.67 -13.48 -11.43
CA LEU A 195 -8.90 -12.44 -12.11
C LEU A 195 -8.36 -12.91 -13.47
N PRO A 196 -8.19 -12.01 -14.46
CA PRO A 196 -7.64 -12.37 -15.76
C PRO A 196 -6.20 -12.88 -15.72
N ILE A 197 -5.37 -12.34 -14.83
CA ILE A 197 -3.96 -12.73 -14.72
C ILE A 197 -3.90 -14.03 -13.91
N LYS A 198 -3.56 -15.14 -14.58
CA LYS A 198 -3.65 -16.48 -13.99
C LYS A 198 -2.41 -16.91 -13.22
N GLU A 199 -1.26 -16.38 -13.57
CA GLU A 199 0.02 -16.78 -13.01
C GLU A 199 0.84 -15.56 -12.62
N ARG A 200 1.69 -15.74 -11.61
CA ARG A 200 2.67 -14.75 -11.21
C ARG A 200 4.00 -15.06 -11.87
N ASN A 201 4.58 -14.11 -12.60
CA ASN A 201 5.84 -14.29 -13.33
C ASN A 201 7.08 -13.72 -12.60
N ILE A 202 7.10 -13.72 -11.27
CA ILE A 202 8.27 -13.31 -10.48
C ILE A 202 8.57 -14.31 -9.38
N THR A 203 9.85 -14.66 -9.25
CA THR A 203 10.41 -15.57 -8.26
C THR A 203 10.91 -14.81 -7.02
N LYS A 204 11.19 -15.54 -5.94
CA LYS A 204 11.82 -14.99 -4.73
C LYS A 204 13.15 -14.32 -5.04
N ASP A 205 14.01 -14.96 -5.83
CA ASP A 205 15.36 -14.46 -6.08
C ASP A 205 15.34 -13.17 -6.91
N GLU A 206 14.46 -13.09 -7.91
CA GLU A 206 14.21 -11.86 -8.67
C GLU A 206 13.66 -10.75 -7.77
N ALA A 207 12.72 -11.08 -6.87
CA ALA A 207 12.18 -10.13 -5.91
C ALA A 207 13.25 -9.60 -4.93
N LEU A 208 14.19 -10.44 -4.48
CA LEU A 208 15.32 -10.01 -3.65
C LEU A 208 16.27 -9.08 -4.41
N ILE A 209 16.53 -9.34 -5.69
CA ILE A 209 17.32 -8.46 -6.56
C ILE A 209 16.62 -7.11 -6.73
N LEU A 210 15.32 -7.13 -7.00
CA LEU A 210 14.48 -5.93 -7.09
C LEU A 210 14.55 -5.08 -5.81
N ILE A 211 14.41 -5.71 -4.63
CA ILE A 211 14.47 -5.01 -3.34
C ILE A 211 15.83 -4.31 -3.18
N LYS A 212 16.93 -5.00 -3.46
CA LYS A 212 18.29 -4.42 -3.38
C LYS A 212 18.44 -3.25 -4.35
N LYS A 213 17.95 -3.39 -5.58
CA LYS A 213 17.97 -2.33 -6.60
C LYS A 213 17.15 -1.12 -6.14
N ALA A 214 15.93 -1.35 -5.65
CA ALA A 214 15.05 -0.31 -5.14
C ALA A 214 15.67 0.42 -3.95
N ARG A 215 16.25 -0.31 -2.98
CA ARG A 215 16.96 0.29 -1.84
C ARG A 215 18.10 1.20 -2.29
N ASN A 216 18.94 0.72 -3.22
CA ASN A 216 20.06 1.50 -3.74
C ASN A 216 19.63 2.80 -4.44
N LEU A 217 18.51 2.76 -5.18
CA LEU A 217 18.02 3.94 -5.92
C LEU A 217 17.25 4.93 -5.05
N LEU A 218 16.50 4.44 -4.05
CA LEU A 218 15.67 5.27 -3.18
C LEU A 218 16.44 5.87 -2.01
N GLY A 219 17.54 5.24 -1.57
CA GLY A 219 18.31 5.65 -0.40
C GLY A 219 17.85 4.97 0.89
N GLU A 220 18.69 5.02 1.93
CA GLU A 220 18.46 4.36 3.23
C GLU A 220 17.45 5.12 4.12
N ASP A 221 17.24 6.41 3.85
CA ASP A 221 16.31 7.30 4.56
C ASP A 221 14.84 7.06 4.20
N ARG A 222 14.57 6.31 3.13
CA ARG A 222 13.20 6.06 2.65
C ARG A 222 12.61 4.78 3.23
N LEU A 223 11.30 4.77 3.40
CA LEU A 223 10.56 3.55 3.76
C LEU A 223 10.37 2.70 2.50
N LEU A 224 11.07 1.56 2.43
CA LEU A 224 10.84 0.53 1.43
C LEU A 224 9.98 -0.56 2.08
N MET A 225 8.73 -0.62 1.66
CA MET A 225 7.71 -1.45 2.28
C MET A 225 7.41 -2.67 1.43
N VAL A 226 7.46 -3.88 2.01
CA VAL A 226 6.85 -5.05 1.36
C VAL A 226 5.43 -5.23 1.90
N ALA A 227 4.45 -5.20 1.00
CA ALA A 227 3.03 -5.26 1.30
C ALA A 227 2.39 -6.51 0.69
N GLY A 228 1.46 -6.36 -0.25
CA GLY A 228 0.70 -7.49 -0.80
C GLY A 228 1.63 -8.58 -1.37
N GLY A 229 1.33 -9.85 -1.09
CA GLY A 229 2.04 -11.00 -1.64
C GLY A 229 3.30 -11.39 -0.87
N ARG A 230 3.63 -10.70 0.23
CA ARG A 230 4.79 -10.98 1.09
C ARG A 230 4.90 -12.44 1.48
N GLU A 231 3.84 -13.02 2.04
CA GLU A 231 3.84 -14.40 2.56
C GLU A 231 4.04 -15.42 1.42
N GLN A 232 3.53 -15.13 0.23
CA GLN A 232 3.64 -16.04 -0.92
C GLN A 232 5.03 -16.03 -1.58
N ILE A 233 5.78 -14.92 -1.45
CA ILE A 233 7.12 -14.79 -2.01
C ILE A 233 8.20 -15.14 -0.99
N PHE A 234 8.03 -14.68 0.25
CA PHE A 234 9.07 -14.69 1.27
C PHE A 234 8.74 -15.54 2.49
N GLY A 235 7.64 -16.30 2.49
CA GLY A 235 7.31 -17.21 3.59
C GLY A 235 8.46 -18.16 3.91
N GLY A 236 9.02 -18.07 5.12
CA GLY A 236 10.21 -18.82 5.55
C GLY A 236 11.56 -18.23 5.12
N TYR A 237 11.55 -17.10 4.42
CA TYR A 237 12.72 -16.36 3.91
C TYR A 237 12.67 -14.87 4.29
N GLU A 238 11.91 -14.50 5.32
CA GLU A 238 11.67 -13.12 5.73
C GLU A 238 12.98 -12.40 6.07
N LYS A 239 13.94 -13.10 6.67
CA LYS A 239 15.26 -12.54 6.96
C LYS A 239 15.99 -12.09 5.69
N GLU A 240 15.92 -12.86 4.60
CA GLU A 240 16.55 -12.48 3.32
C GLU A 240 15.92 -11.22 2.74
N MET A 241 14.59 -11.07 2.88
CA MET A 241 13.84 -9.89 2.46
C MET A 241 14.30 -8.63 3.22
N PHE A 242 14.45 -8.70 4.55
CA PHE A 242 14.94 -7.56 5.34
C PHE A 242 16.42 -7.26 5.07
N ASP A 243 17.26 -8.30 4.97
CA ASP A 243 18.69 -8.14 4.64
C ASP A 243 18.89 -7.53 3.25
N ALA A 244 17.96 -7.75 2.31
CA ALA A 244 17.96 -7.13 0.99
C ALA A 244 17.66 -5.62 1.00
N GLY A 245 17.11 -5.09 2.10
CA GLY A 245 16.92 -3.65 2.29
C GLY A 245 15.50 -3.22 2.65
N VAL A 246 14.56 -4.13 2.92
CA VAL A 246 13.22 -3.77 3.41
C VAL A 246 13.32 -3.20 4.82
N ASN A 247 12.63 -2.08 5.09
CA ASN A 247 12.52 -1.49 6.43
C ASN A 247 11.08 -1.19 6.84
N SER A 248 10.10 -1.66 6.07
CA SER A 248 8.68 -1.54 6.39
C SER A 248 7.89 -2.75 5.90
N ILE A 249 6.84 -3.14 6.63
CA ILE A 249 5.91 -4.22 6.21
C ILE A 249 4.46 -3.86 6.54
N VAL A 250 3.53 -4.47 5.81
CA VAL A 250 2.12 -4.51 6.22
C VAL A 250 1.91 -5.72 7.15
N ILE A 251 1.21 -5.51 8.27
CA ILE A 251 0.83 -6.57 9.22
C ILE A 251 -0.68 -6.81 9.19
N GLY A 252 -1.07 -8.04 9.49
CA GLY A 252 -2.47 -8.45 9.45
C GLY A 252 -3.00 -8.54 8.03
N ASP A 253 -4.31 -8.41 7.89
CA ASP A 253 -4.96 -8.59 6.60
C ASP A 253 -4.64 -7.47 5.61
N TYR A 254 -4.63 -7.85 4.33
CA TYR A 254 -4.63 -6.92 3.21
C TYR A 254 -6.08 -6.45 2.91
N LEU A 255 -6.36 -6.01 1.68
CA LEU A 255 -7.68 -5.49 1.31
C LEU A 255 -8.77 -6.55 1.31
N THR A 256 -8.52 -7.67 0.63
CA THR A 256 -9.45 -8.80 0.47
C THR A 256 -8.75 -10.14 0.59
N THR A 257 -7.50 -10.12 1.05
CA THR A 257 -6.65 -11.30 1.18
C THR A 257 -6.20 -11.36 2.62
N ALA A 258 -6.39 -12.51 3.24
CA ALA A 258 -5.88 -12.76 4.58
C ALA A 258 -4.35 -12.63 4.56
N GLY A 259 -3.82 -11.89 5.53
CA GLY A 259 -2.40 -11.92 5.85
C GLY A 259 -2.13 -12.90 6.98
N ASP A 260 -0.92 -12.88 7.53
CA ASP A 260 -0.65 -13.63 8.77
C ASP A 260 -1.08 -12.85 10.02
N ASN A 261 -1.13 -13.54 11.15
CA ASN A 261 -1.45 -12.94 12.44
C ASN A 261 -0.39 -11.85 12.78
N PRO A 262 -0.81 -10.59 13.06
CA PRO A 262 0.12 -9.49 13.39
C PRO A 262 1.09 -9.80 14.53
N LEU A 263 0.72 -10.66 15.48
CA LEU A 263 1.61 -11.05 16.57
C LEU A 263 2.76 -11.94 16.10
N LYS A 264 2.55 -12.77 15.08
CA LYS A 264 3.61 -13.59 14.50
C LYS A 264 4.65 -12.74 13.80
N ASP A 265 4.24 -11.68 13.10
CA ASP A 265 5.18 -10.74 12.47
C ASP A 265 6.13 -10.13 13.52
N ARG A 266 5.62 -9.79 14.70
CA ARG A 266 6.45 -9.26 15.79
C ARG A 266 7.41 -10.30 16.34
N THR A 267 6.94 -11.53 16.56
CA THR A 267 7.77 -12.64 17.03
C THR A 267 8.88 -12.93 16.02
N MET A 268 8.52 -13.03 14.73
CA MET A 268 9.46 -13.23 13.63
C MET A 268 10.53 -12.14 13.65
N LEU A 269 10.16 -10.86 13.70
CA LEU A 269 11.13 -9.77 13.73
C LEU A 269 12.14 -9.89 14.88
N ASP A 270 11.70 -10.26 16.09
CA ASP A 270 12.62 -10.43 17.21
C ASP A 270 13.56 -11.62 17.02
N GLU A 271 13.04 -12.75 16.54
CA GLU A 271 13.79 -13.98 16.23
C GLU A 271 14.88 -13.75 15.17
N ILE A 272 14.56 -13.00 14.11
CA ILE A 272 15.54 -12.69 13.04
C ILE A 272 16.42 -11.47 13.35
N GLY A 273 16.32 -10.91 14.56
CA GLY A 273 17.24 -9.89 15.08
C GLY A 273 16.90 -8.43 14.76
N TYR A 274 15.68 -8.16 14.32
CA TYR A 274 15.15 -6.81 14.06
C TYR A 274 14.33 -6.29 15.24
N LYS A 275 13.96 -5.00 15.21
CA LYS A 275 13.05 -4.37 16.18
C LYS A 275 11.90 -3.71 15.47
N VAL A 276 10.75 -3.64 16.13
CA VAL A 276 9.63 -2.82 15.67
C VAL A 276 9.95 -1.35 15.98
N ALA A 277 9.82 -0.49 14.97
CA ALA A 277 9.94 0.96 15.14
C ALA A 277 8.86 1.47 16.11
N THR A 278 9.20 2.49 16.91
CA THR A 278 8.29 3.03 17.93
C THR A 278 7.79 4.45 17.64
N SER A 279 8.35 5.10 16.63
CA SER A 279 7.96 6.44 16.20
C SER A 279 8.06 6.59 14.68
N CYS A 280 7.32 7.54 14.13
CA CYS A 280 7.40 7.88 12.70
C CYS A 280 8.58 8.79 12.34
N ASN A 281 9.42 9.14 13.32
CA ASN A 281 10.58 10.00 13.13
C ASN A 281 11.82 9.12 12.99
N GLY A 282 12.06 8.64 11.77
CA GLY A 282 13.28 7.97 11.34
C GLY A 282 13.77 8.61 10.06
#